data_AF-A0A2E1CL77-F1
#
_entry.id   AF-A0A2E1CL77-F1
#
_cell.length_a   1.000
_cell.length_b   1.000
_cell.length_c   1.000
_cell.angle_alpha   90.00
_cell.angle_beta   90.00
_cell.angle_gamma   90.00
#
_symmetry.space_group_name_H-M   'P 1'
#
loop_
_entity.id
_entity.type
_entity.pdbx_description
1 polymer ?
#
loop_
_entity_poly.entity_id
_entity_poly.type
_entity_poly.pdbx_seq_one_letter_code
_entity_poly.pdbx_strand_id
1 'polypeptide(L)'
;MIKSKYKYNEKSDYIALSMTKFFRFIADRFFAKRYGHRAVVLETIAGVPGMVAGVWMHFKSLRNMKTGLGDYIKEMLSEAENERMHLMFFIEIAKPNWFERRLVLIAQIFFSIFYFLIFITFPRTAHKMIAYFEEEAVTSYTDYLNMIESGEIDNINAPKIAIDYYELDLDAKLSDLIIKVREDELHHSKTNHRYADINSKNIVKKSNEKSLISTIKLQKFSNSIISMETNKRS
;
A
#
# COMPACT_ATOMS: atom_id res chain seq x y z
N MET A 1 20.92 2.37 0.56
CA MET A 1 20.29 3.23 1.58
C MET A 1 19.61 4.41 0.88
N ILE A 2 18.32 4.30 0.59
CA ILE A 2 17.54 5.41 0.01
C ILE A 2 17.44 6.48 1.10
N LYS A 3 18.15 7.60 0.95
CA LYS A 3 17.95 8.76 1.82
C LYS A 3 16.60 9.36 1.49
N SER A 4 15.59 8.95 2.25
CA SER A 4 14.23 9.49 2.20
C SER A 4 14.28 11.02 2.35
N LYS A 5 13.68 11.71 1.37
CA LYS A 5 13.66 13.17 1.24
C LYS A 5 12.67 13.83 2.22
N TYR A 6 12.09 13.05 3.12
CA TYR A 6 11.11 13.50 4.10
C TYR A 6 11.83 14.04 5.34
N LYS A 7 11.61 15.32 5.65
CA LYS A 7 12.21 16.00 6.80
C LYS A 7 11.71 15.36 8.11
N TYR A 8 12.57 14.61 8.79
CA TYR A 8 12.37 14.10 10.15
C TYR A 8 12.29 15.24 11.16
N ASN A 9 11.16 15.96 11.25
CA ASN A 9 11.10 17.19 12.05
C ASN A 9 9.91 17.27 13.01
N GLU A 10 9.17 16.18 13.21
CA GLU A 10 8.06 16.14 14.15
C GLU A 10 8.13 14.92 15.07
N LYS A 11 7.66 15.06 16.32
CA LYS A 11 7.63 13.97 17.31
C LYS A 11 6.89 12.72 16.81
N SER A 12 5.88 12.90 15.95
CA SER A 12 5.15 11.81 15.29
C SER A 12 6.06 10.91 14.46
N ASP A 13 7.00 11.49 13.73
CA ASP A 13 7.89 10.77 12.81
C ASP A 13 8.87 9.90 13.61
N TYR A 14 9.38 10.41 14.73
CA TYR A 14 10.22 9.64 15.65
C TYR A 14 9.46 8.47 16.28
N ILE A 15 8.21 8.70 16.72
CA ILE A 15 7.38 7.64 17.31
C ILE A 15 7.07 6.56 16.27
N ALA A 16 6.63 6.98 15.07
CA ALA A 16 6.35 6.08 13.96
C ALA A 16 7.59 5.23 13.61
N LEU A 17 8.76 5.86 13.43
CA LEU A 17 9.99 5.15 13.12
C LEU A 17 10.39 4.18 14.25
N SER A 18 10.20 4.57 15.51
CA SER A 18 10.47 3.69 16.64
C SER A 18 9.55 2.46 16.64
N MET A 19 8.26 2.64 16.34
CA MET A 19 7.30 1.53 16.19
C MET A 19 7.72 0.61 15.04
N THR A 20 8.04 1.18 13.87
CA THR A 20 8.50 0.41 12.70
C THR A 20 9.73 -0.44 13.05
N LYS A 21 10.75 0.16 13.68
CA LYS A 21 11.96 -0.56 14.10
C LYS A 21 11.68 -1.65 15.13
N PHE A 22 10.77 -1.40 16.06
CA PHE A 22 10.35 -2.39 17.05
C PHE A 22 9.70 -3.61 16.39
N PHE A 23 8.71 -3.38 15.51
CA PHE A 23 8.05 -4.49 14.80
C PHE A 23 8.99 -5.22 13.85
N ARG A 24 9.87 -4.49 13.15
CA ARG A 24 10.94 -5.09 12.34
C ARG A 24 11.83 -6.01 13.17
N PHE A 25 12.29 -5.55 14.33
CA PHE A 25 13.10 -6.36 15.23
C PHE A 25 12.39 -7.66 15.66
N ILE A 26 11.10 -7.57 15.98
CA ILE A 26 10.29 -8.76 16.30
C ILE A 26 10.22 -9.69 15.08
N ALA A 27 9.86 -9.18 13.90
CA ALA A 27 9.75 -9.99 12.69
C ALA A 27 11.07 -10.69 12.32
N ASP A 28 12.19 -9.95 12.33
CA ASP A 28 13.50 -10.49 11.98
C ASP A 28 13.93 -11.59 12.96
N ARG A 29 13.53 -11.51 14.24
CA ARG A 29 13.80 -12.54 15.24
C ARG A 29 12.95 -13.81 15.06
N PHE A 30 11.71 -13.67 14.58
CA PHE A 30 10.81 -14.80 14.34
C PHE A 30 11.08 -15.52 13.01
N PHE A 31 11.57 -14.81 11.99
CA PHE A 31 11.70 -15.35 10.61
C PHE A 31 13.14 -15.44 10.09
N ALA A 32 14.14 -15.37 10.96
CA ALA A 32 15.55 -15.46 10.58
C ALA A 32 15.83 -16.68 9.67
N LYS A 33 16.50 -16.43 8.53
CA LYS A 33 16.94 -17.42 7.52
C LYS A 33 15.87 -18.01 6.58
N ARG A 34 14.65 -17.47 6.51
CA ARG A 34 13.63 -17.94 5.56
C ARG A 34 12.95 -16.78 4.81
N TYR A 35 13.62 -16.23 3.80
CA TYR A 35 13.13 -15.06 3.05
C TYR A 35 11.73 -15.25 2.46
N GLY A 36 11.46 -16.35 1.76
CA GLY A 36 10.13 -16.62 1.20
C GLY A 36 9.03 -16.74 2.26
N HIS A 37 9.31 -17.39 3.39
CA HIS A 37 8.34 -17.48 4.50
C HIS A 37 8.17 -16.14 5.22
N ARG A 38 9.24 -15.33 5.32
CA ARG A 38 9.20 -13.98 5.89
C ARG A 38 8.28 -13.09 5.06
N ALA A 39 8.43 -13.08 3.74
CA ALA A 39 7.54 -12.34 2.83
C ALA A 39 6.09 -12.76 3.07
N VAL A 40 5.78 -14.06 2.98
CA VAL A 40 4.41 -14.58 3.20
C VAL A 40 3.79 -14.10 4.52
N VAL A 41 4.54 -14.07 5.63
CA VAL A 41 3.97 -13.60 6.90
C VAL A 41 3.86 -12.07 6.95
N LEU A 42 4.84 -11.34 6.43
CA LEU A 42 4.80 -9.86 6.43
C LEU A 42 3.67 -9.32 5.54
N GLU A 43 3.46 -9.90 4.36
CA GLU A 43 2.38 -9.49 3.45
C GLU A 43 0.98 -9.67 4.08
N THR A 44 0.81 -10.67 4.96
CA THR A 44 -0.47 -10.86 5.66
C THR A 44 -0.80 -9.75 6.65
N ILE A 45 0.23 -9.03 7.13
CA ILE A 45 0.10 -7.90 8.04
C ILE A 45 0.09 -6.57 7.26
N ALA A 46 0.84 -6.47 6.17
CA ALA A 46 0.89 -5.30 5.30
C ALA A 46 -0.47 -4.98 4.64
N GLY A 47 -1.29 -5.99 4.34
CA GLY A 47 -2.67 -5.78 3.86
C GLY A 47 -3.68 -5.24 4.89
N VAL A 48 -3.33 -5.18 6.18
CA VAL A 48 -4.27 -4.76 7.25
C VAL A 48 -4.46 -3.24 7.33
N PRO A 49 -3.40 -2.40 7.35
CA PRO A 49 -3.52 -0.95 7.47
C PRO A 49 -4.45 -0.27 6.47
N GLY A 50 -4.27 -0.56 5.18
CA GLY A 50 -5.11 -0.01 4.11
C GLY A 50 -6.59 -0.39 4.29
N MET A 51 -6.86 -1.63 4.69
CA MET A 51 -8.22 -2.12 4.95
C MET A 51 -8.85 -1.38 6.13
N VAL A 52 -8.14 -1.27 7.25
CA VAL A 52 -8.62 -0.58 8.45
C VAL A 52 -8.88 0.91 8.15
N ALA A 53 -7.94 1.58 7.50
CA ALA A 53 -8.07 2.99 7.14
C ALA A 53 -9.21 3.23 6.15
N GLY A 54 -9.32 2.39 5.12
CA GLY A 54 -10.36 2.44 4.10
C GLY A 54 -11.76 2.25 4.69
N VAL A 55 -11.97 1.21 5.50
CA VAL A 55 -13.26 0.94 6.15
C VAL A 55 -13.64 2.05 7.14
N TRP A 56 -12.70 2.52 7.96
CA TRP A 56 -12.98 3.60 8.89
C TRP A 56 -13.38 4.88 8.19
N MET A 57 -12.63 5.26 7.14
CA MET A 57 -12.90 6.47 6.37
C MET A 57 -14.17 6.36 5.54
N HIS A 58 -14.49 5.16 5.05
CA HIS A 58 -15.77 4.86 4.42
C HIS A 58 -16.94 5.13 5.39
N PHE A 59 -16.92 4.53 6.58
CA PHE A 59 -17.96 4.78 7.58
C PHE A 59 -17.99 6.22 8.09
N LYS A 60 -16.83 6.88 8.19
CA LYS A 60 -16.76 8.31 8.51
C LYS A 60 -17.43 9.16 7.44
N SER A 61 -17.27 8.83 6.16
CA SER A 61 -17.95 9.51 5.05
C SER A 61 -19.47 9.37 5.16
N LEU A 62 -19.93 8.13 5.38
CA LEU A 62 -21.36 7.80 5.49
C LEU A 62 -22.02 8.48 6.70
N ARG A 63 -21.46 8.33 7.90
CA ARG A 63 -22.05 8.91 9.13
C ARG A 63 -22.08 10.43 9.13
N ASN A 64 -21.20 11.09 8.37
CA ASN A 64 -21.19 12.54 8.24
C ASN A 64 -21.95 13.06 7.02
N MET A 65 -22.46 12.17 6.15
CA MET A 65 -23.13 12.54 4.89
C MET A 65 -22.29 13.49 4.02
N LYS A 66 -20.96 13.29 3.98
CA LYS A 66 -20.01 14.17 3.27
C LYS A 66 -19.39 13.48 2.07
N THR A 67 -19.24 14.24 0.99
CA THR A 67 -18.42 13.88 -0.18
C THR A 67 -16.95 14.24 0.07
N GLY A 68 -16.07 13.79 -0.84
CA GLY A 68 -14.65 14.19 -0.85
C GLY A 68 -13.66 13.18 -0.26
N LEU A 69 -14.12 12.12 0.41
CA LEU A 69 -13.23 11.04 0.89
C LEU A 69 -13.02 9.90 -0.12
N GLY A 70 -13.67 9.95 -1.28
CA GLY A 70 -13.66 8.88 -2.28
C GLY A 70 -12.27 8.47 -2.74
N ASP A 71 -11.42 9.44 -3.13
CA ASP A 71 -10.04 9.17 -3.56
C ASP A 71 -9.23 8.51 -2.43
N TYR A 72 -9.37 8.98 -1.19
CA TYR A 72 -8.68 8.41 -0.03
C TYR A 72 -9.12 6.97 0.22
N ILE A 73 -10.44 6.71 0.24
CA ILE A 73 -10.98 5.37 0.51
C ILE A 73 -10.52 4.39 -0.56
N LYS A 74 -10.59 4.79 -1.84
CA LYS A 74 -10.14 3.96 -2.96
C LYS A 74 -8.66 3.63 -2.83
N GLU A 75 -7.81 4.63 -2.60
CA GLU A 75 -6.36 4.39 -2.48
C GLU A 75 -6.03 3.40 -1.36
N MET A 76 -6.61 3.56 -0.16
CA MET A 76 -6.34 2.66 0.96
C MET A 76 -6.85 1.23 0.75
N LEU A 77 -8.02 1.07 0.09
CA LEU A 77 -8.54 -0.26 -0.22
C LEU A 77 -7.75 -0.92 -1.36
N SER A 78 -7.28 -0.14 -2.34
CA SER A 78 -6.42 -0.63 -3.42
C SER A 78 -5.03 -1.03 -2.90
N GLU A 79 -4.46 -0.27 -1.97
CA GLU A 79 -3.22 -0.65 -1.26
C GLU A 79 -3.41 -2.00 -0.56
N ALA A 80 -4.47 -2.16 0.25
CA ALA A 80 -4.76 -3.43 0.92
C ALA A 80 -4.97 -4.62 -0.03
N GLU A 81 -5.57 -4.39 -1.20
CA GLU A 81 -5.72 -5.41 -2.24
C GLU A 81 -4.37 -5.76 -2.88
N ASN A 82 -3.54 -4.76 -3.17
CA ASN A 82 -2.23 -4.95 -3.77
C ASN A 82 -1.30 -5.78 -2.86
N GLU A 83 -1.24 -5.44 -1.57
CA GLU A 83 -0.53 -6.22 -0.53
C GLU A 83 -1.06 -7.67 -0.44
N ARG A 84 -2.38 -7.87 -0.55
CA ARG A 84 -2.96 -9.22 -0.61
C ARG A 84 -2.48 -9.97 -1.86
N MET A 85 -2.30 -9.29 -2.98
CA MET A 85 -1.79 -9.91 -4.20
C MET A 85 -0.32 -10.30 -4.07
N HIS A 86 0.52 -9.49 -3.42
CA HIS A 86 1.91 -9.86 -3.08
C HIS A 86 1.95 -11.18 -2.31
N LEU A 87 1.11 -11.33 -1.27
CA LEU A 87 0.95 -12.59 -0.55
C LEU A 87 0.60 -13.76 -1.49
N MET A 88 -0.36 -13.58 -2.40
CA MET A 88 -0.78 -14.65 -3.31
C MET A 88 0.35 -15.07 -4.25
N PHE A 89 1.21 -14.16 -4.70
CA PHE A 89 2.38 -14.50 -5.51
C PHE A 89 3.36 -15.38 -4.71
N PHE A 90 3.65 -15.00 -3.46
CA PHE A 90 4.63 -15.73 -2.65
C PHE A 90 4.12 -17.05 -2.10
N ILE A 91 2.80 -17.25 -1.95
CA ILE A 91 2.23 -18.56 -1.55
C ILE A 91 2.48 -19.64 -2.61
N GLU A 92 2.51 -19.29 -3.90
CA GLU A 92 2.85 -20.22 -4.98
C GLU A 92 4.32 -20.67 -4.90
N ILE A 93 5.18 -19.87 -4.26
CA ILE A 93 6.62 -20.13 -4.10
C ILE A 93 6.90 -20.83 -2.76
N ALA A 94 6.31 -20.35 -1.67
CA ALA A 94 6.56 -20.80 -0.30
C ALA A 94 5.23 -21.04 0.44
N LYS A 95 4.85 -22.31 0.57
CA LYS A 95 3.57 -22.67 1.21
C LYS A 95 3.67 -22.60 2.74
N PRO A 96 2.80 -21.81 3.40
CA PRO A 96 2.83 -21.73 4.85
C PRO A 96 2.23 -22.99 5.49
N ASN A 97 2.86 -23.47 6.56
CA ASN A 97 2.39 -24.60 7.35
C ASN A 97 1.27 -24.19 8.34
N TRP A 98 0.68 -25.15 9.04
CA TRP A 98 -0.43 -24.89 9.97
C TRP A 98 -0.04 -23.95 11.13
N PHE A 99 1.19 -24.07 11.64
CA PHE A 99 1.67 -23.20 12.72
C PHE A 99 1.83 -21.75 12.24
N GLU A 100 2.42 -21.54 11.06
CA GLU A 100 2.57 -20.21 10.44
C GLU A 100 1.19 -19.56 10.19
N ARG A 101 0.20 -20.34 9.74
CA ARG A 101 -1.18 -19.85 9.56
C ARG A 101 -1.84 -19.43 10.88
N ARG A 102 -1.61 -20.16 11.98
CA ARG A 102 -2.10 -19.78 13.31
C ARG A 102 -1.41 -18.51 13.83
N LEU A 103 -0.10 -18.41 13.61
CA LEU A 103 0.68 -17.22 13.96
C LEU A 103 0.16 -15.99 13.21
N VAL A 104 -0.09 -16.10 11.90
CA VAL A 104 -0.67 -15.04 11.07
C VAL A 104 -2.00 -14.56 11.64
N LEU A 105 -2.93 -15.48 11.96
CA LEU A 105 -4.23 -15.10 12.51
C LEU A 105 -4.09 -14.29 13.82
N ILE A 106 -3.22 -14.75 14.73
CA ILE A 106 -2.97 -14.07 15.99
C ILE A 106 -2.37 -12.68 15.74
N ALA A 107 -1.35 -12.60 14.89
CA ALA A 107 -0.68 -11.35 14.54
C ALA A 107 -1.65 -10.36 13.89
N GLN A 108 -2.51 -10.82 12.98
CA GLN A 108 -3.55 -9.99 12.35
C GLN A 108 -4.52 -9.41 13.37
N ILE A 109 -5.01 -10.20 14.34
CA ILE A 109 -5.93 -9.70 15.38
C ILE A 109 -5.26 -8.60 16.21
N PHE A 110 -4.07 -8.88 16.75
CA PHE A 110 -3.35 -7.93 17.60
C PHE A 110 -2.96 -6.66 16.83
N PHE A 111 -2.41 -6.81 15.62
CA PHE A 111 -1.98 -5.68 14.81
C PHE A 111 -3.16 -4.87 14.30
N SER A 112 -4.29 -5.48 13.94
CA SER A 112 -5.50 -4.76 13.54
C SER A 112 -6.01 -3.87 14.66
N ILE A 113 -6.10 -4.40 15.89
CA ILE A 113 -6.55 -3.62 17.05
C ILE A 113 -5.57 -2.49 17.35
N PHE A 114 -4.27 -2.79 17.40
CA PHE A 114 -3.22 -1.80 17.62
C PHE A 114 -3.26 -0.69 16.56
N TYR A 115 -3.25 -1.05 15.28
CA TYR A 115 -3.25 -0.09 14.18
C TYR A 115 -4.54 0.74 14.17
N PHE A 116 -5.70 0.11 14.39
CA PHE A 116 -6.96 0.81 14.49
C PHE A 116 -6.93 1.90 15.57
N LEU A 117 -6.46 1.57 16.77
CA LEU A 117 -6.35 2.53 17.88
C LEU A 117 -5.42 3.70 17.51
N ILE A 118 -4.24 3.43 16.98
CA ILE A 118 -3.30 4.48 16.56
C ILE A 118 -3.87 5.31 15.41
N PHE A 119 -4.57 4.71 14.46
CA PHE A 119 -5.14 5.40 13.31
C PHE A 119 -6.26 6.37 13.71
N ILE A 120 -7.14 5.99 14.63
CA ILE A 120 -8.22 6.88 15.08
C ILE A 120 -7.72 8.00 15.99
N THR A 121 -6.70 7.78 16.81
CA THR A 121 -6.18 8.78 17.75
C THR A 121 -5.07 9.65 17.14
N PHE A 122 -4.19 9.05 16.34
CA PHE A 122 -2.99 9.66 15.76
C PHE A 122 -2.83 9.29 14.27
N PRO A 123 -3.77 9.68 13.38
CA PRO A 123 -3.79 9.26 11.98
C PRO A 123 -2.51 9.60 11.20
N ARG A 124 -1.88 10.74 11.51
CA ARG A 124 -0.57 11.10 10.94
C ARG A 124 0.52 10.10 11.33
N THR A 125 0.55 9.69 12.60
CA THR A 125 1.56 8.72 13.09
C THR A 125 1.31 7.35 12.49
N ALA A 126 0.03 6.93 12.35
CA ALA A 126 -0.33 5.70 11.67
C ALA A 126 0.22 5.66 10.23
N HIS A 127 -0.08 6.68 9.43
CA HIS A 127 0.44 6.76 8.06
C HIS A 127 1.97 6.84 7.99
N LYS A 128 2.63 7.57 8.89
CA LYS A 128 4.10 7.59 8.93
C LYS A 128 4.67 6.22 9.25
N MET A 129 4.06 5.47 10.16
CA MET A 129 4.52 4.14 10.53
C MET A 129 4.43 3.19 9.34
N ILE A 130 3.33 3.22 8.58
CA ILE A 130 3.19 2.43 7.34
C ILE A 130 4.20 2.87 6.30
N ALA A 131 4.36 4.18 6.07
CA ALA A 131 5.35 4.66 5.12
C ALA A 131 6.77 4.16 5.41
N TYR A 132 7.14 4.07 6.70
CA TYR A 132 8.41 3.49 7.12
C TYR A 132 8.44 1.95 7.03
N PHE A 133 7.32 1.24 7.20
CA PHE A 133 7.28 -0.19 6.89
C PHE A 133 7.59 -0.43 5.42
N GLU A 134 7.02 0.37 4.52
CA GLU A 134 7.25 0.18 3.09
C GLU A 134 8.68 0.56 2.68
N GLU A 135 9.31 1.53 3.34
CA GLU A 135 10.75 1.80 3.15
C GLU A 135 11.61 0.58 3.52
N GLU A 136 11.21 -0.17 4.56
CA GLU A 136 11.87 -1.40 4.96
C GLU A 136 11.53 -2.60 4.04
N ALA A 137 10.33 -2.61 3.46
CA ALA A 137 9.94 -3.56 2.42
C ALA A 137 10.78 -3.34 1.15
N VAL A 138 10.90 -2.09 0.67
CA VAL A 138 11.76 -1.73 -0.47
C VAL A 138 13.21 -2.17 -0.25
N THR A 139 13.73 -1.99 0.96
CA THR A 139 15.06 -2.46 1.34
C THR A 139 15.13 -3.99 1.29
N SER A 140 14.16 -4.68 1.89
CA SER A 140 14.10 -6.15 1.91
C SER A 140 14.03 -6.76 0.50
N TYR A 141 13.24 -6.17 -0.41
CA TYR A 141 13.15 -6.62 -1.80
C TYR A 141 14.41 -6.32 -2.61
N THR A 142 15.11 -5.22 -2.29
CA THR A 142 16.42 -4.95 -2.89
C THR A 142 17.45 -5.99 -2.46
N ASP A 143 17.46 -6.37 -1.17
CA ASP A 143 18.33 -7.43 -0.68
C ASP A 143 17.99 -8.78 -1.34
N TYR A 144 16.70 -9.06 -1.55
CA TYR A 144 16.26 -10.26 -2.26
C TYR A 144 16.77 -10.30 -3.71
N LEU A 145 16.70 -9.19 -4.45
CA LEU A 145 17.29 -9.11 -5.81
C LEU A 145 18.80 -9.38 -5.79
N ASN A 146 19.52 -8.82 -4.82
CA ASN A 146 20.97 -9.06 -4.69
C ASN A 146 21.28 -10.55 -4.41
N MET A 147 20.45 -11.22 -3.60
CA MET A 147 20.60 -12.67 -3.35
C MET A 147 20.36 -13.50 -4.61
N ILE A 148 19.41 -13.10 -5.46
CA ILE A 148 19.18 -13.75 -6.77
C ILE A 148 20.37 -13.52 -7.71
N GLU A 149 20.88 -12.28 -7.79
CA GLU A 149 22.01 -11.93 -8.65
C GLU A 149 23.31 -12.66 -8.22
N SER A 150 23.52 -12.83 -6.92
CA SER A 150 24.66 -13.57 -6.37
C SER A 150 24.54 -15.11 -6.48
N GLY A 151 23.37 -15.62 -6.88
CA GLY A 151 23.08 -17.06 -6.96
C GLY A 151 22.80 -17.73 -5.61
N GLU A 152 22.58 -16.96 -4.54
CA GLU A 152 22.14 -17.51 -3.24
C GLU A 152 20.69 -18.02 -3.30
N ILE A 153 19.84 -17.39 -4.12
CA ILE A 153 18.47 -17.83 -4.39
C ILE A 153 18.26 -18.06 -5.88
N ASP A 154 17.64 -19.18 -6.24
CA ASP A 154 17.34 -19.53 -7.63
C ASP A 154 16.35 -18.54 -8.28
N ASN A 155 16.69 -18.06 -9.48
CA ASN A 155 15.80 -17.22 -10.28
C ASN A 155 14.77 -18.07 -11.04
N ILE A 156 13.80 -18.63 -10.30
CA ILE A 156 12.73 -19.46 -10.85
C ILE A 156 11.79 -18.66 -11.76
N ASN A 157 10.92 -19.35 -12.51
CA ASN A 157 9.86 -18.69 -13.27
C ASN A 157 8.89 -17.97 -12.34
N ALA A 158 8.42 -16.79 -12.75
CA ALA A 158 7.39 -16.06 -12.02
C ALA A 158 6.09 -16.89 -11.97
N PRO A 159 5.35 -16.88 -10.84
CA PRO A 159 4.03 -17.51 -10.77
C PRO A 159 3.07 -16.92 -11.80
N LYS A 160 2.21 -17.76 -12.39
CA LYS A 160 1.23 -17.33 -13.40
C LYS A 160 0.34 -16.18 -12.91
N ILE A 161 -0.07 -16.22 -11.65
CA ILE A 161 -0.89 -15.15 -11.04
C ILE A 161 -0.19 -13.79 -11.04
N ALA A 162 1.15 -13.75 -10.92
CA ALA A 162 1.93 -12.52 -11.01
C ALA A 162 2.06 -12.05 -12.46
N ILE A 163 2.28 -12.98 -13.39
CA ILE A 163 2.32 -12.69 -14.84
C ILE A 163 1.00 -12.05 -15.28
N ASP A 164 -0.13 -12.66 -14.90
CA ASP A 164 -1.46 -12.18 -15.26
C ASP A 164 -1.77 -10.82 -14.58
N TYR A 165 -1.34 -10.62 -13.34
CA TYR A 165 -1.62 -9.39 -12.59
C TYR A 165 -0.80 -8.18 -13.05
N TYR A 166 0.50 -8.36 -13.28
CA TYR A 166 1.40 -7.29 -13.72
C TYR A 166 1.56 -7.21 -15.25
N GLU A 167 0.87 -8.06 -15.99
CA GLU A 167 0.97 -8.19 -17.45
C GLU A 167 2.44 -8.40 -17.90
N LEU A 168 3.14 -9.31 -17.23
CA LEU A 168 4.55 -9.63 -17.54
C LEU A 168 4.67 -10.53 -18.76
N ASP A 169 5.88 -10.62 -19.32
CA ASP A 169 6.21 -11.62 -20.33
C ASP A 169 6.05 -13.05 -19.79
N LEU A 170 5.69 -13.99 -20.68
CA LEU A 170 5.41 -15.38 -20.30
C LEU A 170 6.62 -16.14 -19.74
N ASP A 171 7.83 -15.68 -20.07
CA ASP A 171 9.11 -16.22 -19.59
C ASP A 171 9.70 -15.42 -18.41
N ALA A 172 8.93 -14.47 -17.86
CA ALA A 172 9.32 -13.66 -16.71
C ALA A 172 9.78 -14.50 -15.52
N LYS A 173 10.77 -13.98 -14.81
CA LYS A 173 11.44 -14.63 -13.69
C LYS A 173 11.05 -14.01 -12.35
N LEU A 174 11.45 -14.67 -11.27
CA LEU A 174 11.28 -14.21 -9.90
C LEU A 174 11.85 -12.80 -9.70
N SER A 175 12.99 -12.48 -10.34
CA SER A 175 13.56 -11.13 -10.34
C SER A 175 12.62 -10.07 -10.89
N ASP A 176 11.89 -10.37 -11.98
CA ASP A 176 10.96 -9.42 -12.62
C ASP A 176 9.75 -9.15 -11.73
N LEU A 177 9.22 -10.20 -11.09
CA LEU A 177 8.21 -10.08 -10.05
C LEU A 177 8.69 -9.19 -8.89
N ILE A 178 9.87 -9.45 -8.33
CA ILE A 178 10.37 -8.69 -7.18
C ILE A 178 10.58 -7.22 -7.54
N ILE A 179 10.99 -6.90 -8.77
CA ILE A 179 11.07 -5.52 -9.24
C ILE A 179 9.70 -4.84 -9.17
N LYS A 180 8.63 -5.52 -9.63
CA LYS A 180 7.26 -4.98 -9.59
C LYS A 180 6.72 -4.81 -8.18
N VAL A 181 6.90 -5.81 -7.32
CA VAL A 181 6.51 -5.70 -5.91
C VAL A 181 7.23 -4.52 -5.25
N ARG A 182 8.55 -4.38 -5.45
CA ARG A 182 9.31 -3.24 -4.92
C ARG A 182 8.84 -1.88 -5.44
N GLU A 183 8.36 -1.81 -6.68
CA GLU A 183 7.76 -0.60 -7.26
C GLU A 183 6.47 -0.21 -6.53
N ASP A 184 5.62 -1.21 -6.23
CA ASP A 184 4.40 -1.03 -5.44
C ASP A 184 4.72 -0.54 -4.02
N GLU A 185 5.69 -1.16 -3.33
CA GLU A 185 6.12 -0.72 -1.99
C GLU A 185 6.57 0.74 -1.96
N LEU A 186 7.34 1.15 -2.98
CA LEU A 186 7.80 2.52 -3.09
C LEU A 186 6.62 3.49 -3.32
N HIS A 187 5.59 3.06 -4.06
CA HIS A 187 4.35 3.82 -4.24
C HIS A 187 3.59 3.93 -2.92
N HIS A 188 3.39 2.82 -2.20
CA HIS A 188 2.72 2.78 -0.89
C HIS A 188 3.43 3.69 0.13
N SER A 189 4.76 3.64 0.20
CA SER A 189 5.59 4.51 1.05
C SER A 189 5.30 6.00 0.78
N LYS A 190 5.38 6.41 -0.49
CA LYS A 190 5.15 7.80 -0.91
C LYS A 190 3.72 8.23 -0.64
N THR A 191 2.75 7.36 -0.89
CA THR A 191 1.32 7.60 -0.70
C THR A 191 1.01 7.80 0.78
N ASN A 192 1.54 6.94 1.65
CA ASN A 192 1.37 7.05 3.09
C ASN A 192 2.08 8.29 3.66
N HIS A 193 3.29 8.61 3.23
CA HIS A 193 3.93 9.88 3.59
C HIS A 193 3.10 11.10 3.18
N ARG A 194 2.52 11.07 1.97
CA ARG A 194 1.64 12.13 1.49
C ARG A 194 0.39 12.25 2.37
N TYR A 195 -0.28 11.15 2.72
CA TYR A 195 -1.47 11.22 3.58
C TYR A 195 -1.15 11.61 5.03
N ALA A 196 0.04 11.31 5.53
CA ALA A 196 0.50 11.83 6.81
C ALA A 196 0.60 13.36 6.81
N ASP A 197 1.07 13.96 5.71
CA ASP A 197 1.30 15.41 5.57
C ASP A 197 0.04 16.19 5.20
N ILE A 198 -0.99 15.54 4.64
CA ILE A 198 -2.25 16.23 4.35
C ILE A 198 -3.10 16.29 5.61
N ASN A 199 -3.25 17.49 6.16
CA ASN A 199 -4.24 17.75 7.21
C ASN A 199 -5.65 17.39 6.68
N SER A 200 -6.47 16.65 7.45
CA SER A 200 -7.76 16.11 6.97
C SER A 200 -8.70 17.12 6.30
N LYS A 201 -8.64 18.41 6.68
CA LYS A 201 -9.35 19.52 6.03
C LYS A 201 -8.90 19.78 4.58
N ASN A 202 -7.62 19.58 4.28
CA ASN A 202 -7.04 19.77 2.95
C ASN A 202 -7.34 18.60 2.00
N ILE A 203 -7.57 17.39 2.53
CA ILE A 203 -8.02 16.22 1.72
C ILE A 203 -9.36 16.54 1.07
N VAL A 204 -10.34 16.99 1.87
CA VAL A 204 -11.69 17.35 1.40
C VAL A 204 -11.65 18.55 0.44
N LYS A 205 -10.78 19.54 0.68
CA LYS A 205 -10.63 20.68 -0.23
C LYS A 205 -10.13 20.25 -1.61
N LYS A 206 -9.09 19.41 -1.65
CA LYS A 206 -8.46 18.95 -2.90
C LYS A 206 -9.37 17.99 -3.70
N SER A 207 -10.13 17.14 -3.02
CA SER A 207 -11.14 16.29 -3.67
C SER A 207 -12.27 17.13 -4.28
N ASN A 208 -12.72 18.17 -3.57
CA ASN A 208 -13.78 19.05 -4.05
C ASN A 208 -13.31 19.85 -5.27
N GLU A 209 -12.07 20.35 -5.27
CA GLU A 209 -11.47 21.04 -6.43
C GLU A 209 -11.40 20.12 -7.66
N LYS A 210 -10.93 18.87 -7.51
CA LYS A 210 -10.93 17.88 -8.61
C LYS A 210 -12.33 17.60 -9.14
N SER A 211 -13.29 17.37 -8.24
CA SER A 211 -14.70 17.15 -8.60
C SER A 211 -15.26 18.33 -9.38
N LEU A 212 -14.98 19.56 -8.93
CA LEU A 212 -15.43 20.78 -9.61
C LEU A 212 -14.85 20.88 -11.02
N ILE A 213 -13.54 20.61 -11.17
CA ILE A 213 -12.86 20.62 -12.47
C ILE A 213 -13.45 19.56 -13.42
N SER A 214 -13.74 18.35 -12.93
CA SER A 214 -14.40 17.32 -13.75
C SER A 214 -15.80 17.74 -14.20
N THR A 215 -16.60 18.34 -13.30
CA THR A 215 -17.93 18.84 -13.63
C THR A 215 -17.87 19.95 -14.68
N ILE A 216 -16.94 20.90 -14.53
CA ILE A 216 -16.73 21.99 -15.50
C ILE A 216 -16.31 21.44 -16.87
N LYS A 217 -15.42 20.45 -16.91
CA LYS A 217 -15.00 19.81 -18.17
C LYS A 217 -16.17 19.11 -18.87
N LEU A 218 -16.97 18.35 -18.12
CA LEU A 218 -18.17 17.69 -18.65
C LEU A 218 -19.21 18.68 -19.17
N GLN A 219 -19.43 19.79 -18.45
CA GLN A 219 -20.34 20.85 -18.88
C GLN A 219 -19.85 21.57 -20.14
N LYS A 220 -18.56 21.89 -20.22
CA LYS A 220 -17.96 22.46 -21.45
C LYS A 220 -18.08 21.52 -22.64
N PHE A 221 -17.82 20.22 -22.42
CA PHE A 221 -17.96 19.21 -23.46
C PHE A 221 -19.42 19.09 -23.92
N SER A 222 -20.37 19.00 -23.00
CA SER A 222 -21.81 18.96 -23.32
C SER A 222 -22.25 20.20 -24.11
N ASN A 223 -21.85 21.40 -23.68
CA ASN A 223 -22.16 22.64 -24.40
C ASN A 223 -21.56 22.66 -25.81
N SER A 224 -20.36 22.11 -26.00
CA SER A 224 -19.73 22.01 -27.32
C SER A 224 -20.49 21.07 -28.27
N ILE A 225 -20.98 19.93 -27.76
CA ILE A 225 -21.82 18.99 -28.52
C ILE A 225 -23.12 19.67 -28.94
N ILE A 226 -23.80 20.35 -28.01
CA ILE A 226 -25.05 21.07 -28.28
C ILE A 226 -24.83 22.14 -29.36
N SER A 227 -23.75 22.93 -29.26
CA SER A 227 -23.43 23.96 -30.25
C SER A 227 -23.14 23.39 -31.66
N MET A 228 -22.49 22.23 -31.74
CA MET A 228 -22.25 21.53 -33.01
C MET A 228 -23.55 20.99 -33.62
N GLU A 229 -24.47 20.50 -32.79
CA GLU A 229 -25.77 20.02 -33.24
C GLU A 229 -26.68 21.15 -33.72
N THR A 230 -26.66 22.31 -33.07
CA THR A 230 -27.42 23.48 -33.49
C THR A 230 -26.91 24.06 -34.80
N ASN A 231 -25.59 24.09 -35.02
CA ASN A 231 -24.98 24.60 -36.27
C ASN A 231 -25.18 23.66 -37.47
N LYS A 232 -25.49 22.37 -37.23
CA LYS A 232 -25.83 21.42 -38.31
C LYS A 232 -27.30 21.49 -38.74
N ARG A 233 -28.16 22.14 -37.94
CA ARG A 233 -29.60 22.29 -38.20
C ARG A 233 -29.98 23.67 -38.75
N SER A 234 -29.02 24.59 -38.84
CA SER A 234 -29.10 25.90 -39.51
C SER A 234 -28.47 25.82 -40.90
#